data_AF-A0A3E0J4A5-F1
#
_entry.id   AF-A0A3E0J4A5-F1
#
_cell.length_a   1.000
_cell.length_b   1.000
_cell.length_c   1.000
_cell.angle_alpha   90.00
_cell.angle_beta   90.00
_cell.angle_gamma   90.00
#
_symmetry.space_group_name_H-M   'P 1'
#
loop_
_entity.id
_entity.type
_entity.pdbx_description
1 polymer ?
#
loop_
_entity_poly.entity_id
_entity_poly.type
_entity_poly.pdbx_seq_one_letter_code
_entity_poly.pdbx_strand_id
1 'polypeptide(L)' 'MVTIAFVFILISSTLLSILLDMHLYNLSFFQTLHFSLTLDAGTRETIVFTALITGLFASFFLDYRMSKKESREKRS' A
#
# COMPACT_ATOMS: atom_id res chain seq x y z
N MET A 1 -3.28 -13.26 7.55
CA MET A 1 -3.73 -12.69 6.26
C MET A 1 -2.68 -11.69 5.80
N VAL A 2 -1.90 -12.07 4.80
CA VAL A 2 -0.86 -11.28 4.14
C VAL A 2 -1.42 -9.96 3.61
N THR A 3 -2.68 -9.94 3.17
CA THR A 3 -3.38 -8.73 2.70
C THR A 3 -3.48 -7.67 3.81
N ILE A 4 -3.77 -8.07 5.05
CA ILE A 4 -3.86 -7.15 6.19
C ILE A 4 -2.48 -6.56 6.51
N ALA A 5 -1.44 -7.39 6.49
CA ALA A 5 -0.07 -6.92 6.72
C ALA A 5 0.37 -5.93 5.63
N PHE A 6 0.03 -6.21 4.37
CA PHE A 6 0.30 -5.32 3.24
C PHE A 6 -0.39 -3.95 3.43
N VAL A 7 -1.68 -3.94 3.77
CA VAL A 7 -2.44 -2.70 4.01
C VAL A 7 -1.88 -1.92 5.20
N PHE A 8 -1.49 -2.61 6.28
CA PHE A 8 -0.89 -1.96 7.45
C PHE A 8 0.42 -1.26 7.10
N ILE A 9 1.33 -1.97 6.42
CA ILE A 9 2.62 -1.41 5.96
C ILE A 9 2.37 -0.22 5.03
N LEU A 10 1.40 -0.34 4.12
CA LEU A 10 1.05 0.74 3.20
C LEU A 10 0.60 2.00 3.96
N ILE A 11 -0.35 1.86 4.89
CA ILE A 11 -0.86 3.00 5.67
C ILE A 11 0.26 3.64 6.49
N SER A 12 1.09 2.84 7.17
CA SER A 12 2.21 3.36 7.96
C SER A 12 3.24 4.08 7.10
N SER A 13 3.56 3.54 5.92
CA SER A 13 4.50 4.17 4.99
C SER A 13 3.96 5.48 4.45
N THR A 14 2.68 5.53 4.07
CA THR A 14 2.05 6.76 3.58
C THR A 14 1.99 7.83 4.66
N LEU A 15 1.64 7.47 5.89
CA LEU A 15 1.59 8.40 7.00
C LEU A 15 2.99 8.96 7.32
N LEU A 16 4.02 8.11 7.29
CA LEU A 16 5.41 8.55 7.48
C LEU A 16 5.85 9.50 6.37
N SER A 17 5.49 9.23 5.11
CA SER A 17 5.80 10.11 3.98
C SER A 17 5.14 11.48 4.16
N ILE A 18 3.85 11.52 4.51
CA ILE A 18 3.13 12.78 4.75
C ILE A 18 3.77 13.57 5.88
N LEU A 19 4.17 12.91 6.98
CA LEU A 19 4.84 13.58 8.09
C LEU A 19 6.20 14.16 7.69
N LEU A 20 6.97 13.43 6.89
CA LEU A 20 8.25 13.91 6.35
C LEU A 20 8.05 15.12 5.44
N ASP A 21 7.06 15.06 4.53
CA ASP A 21 6.77 16.15 3.60
C ASP A 21 6.25 17.39 4.34
N MET A 22 5.39 17.23 5.34
CA MET A 22 4.98 18.34 6.21
C MET A 22 6.17 18.99 6.91
N HIS A 23 7.12 18.19 7.41
CA HIS A 23 8.29 18.69 8.10
C HIS A 23 9.26 19.41 7.16
N LEU A 24 9.49 18.87 5.96
CA LEU A 24 10.41 19.43 4.97
C LEU A 24 9.87 20.69 4.30
N TYR A 25 8.57 20.71 3.97
CA TYR A 25 7.96 21.77 3.18
C TYR A 25 7.13 22.76 4.02
N ASN A 26 7.04 22.57 5.35
CA ASN A 26 6.20 23.38 6.26
C ASN A 26 4.75 23.51 5.79
N LEU A 27 4.22 22.46 5.16
CA LEU A 27 2.85 22.41 4.67
C LEU A 27 1.91 21.82 5.72
N SER A 28 0.64 22.20 5.66
CA SER A 28 -0.37 21.57 6.49
C SER A 28 -0.65 20.13 6.05
N PHE A 29 -1.18 19.31 6.97
CA PHE A 29 -1.48 17.90 6.69
C PHE A 29 -2.42 17.73 5.49
N PHE A 30 -3.49 18.52 5.44
CA PHE A 30 -4.48 18.44 4.36
C PHE A 30 -3.91 18.87 3.01
N GLN A 31 -3.00 19.85 2.98
CA GLN A 31 -2.33 20.25 1.73
C GLN A 31 -1.40 19.15 1.22
N THR A 32 -0.62 18.56 2.11
CA THR A 32 0.32 17.47 1.78
C THR A 32 -0.44 16.24 1.31
N LEU A 33 -1.57 15.91 1.97
CA LEU A 33 -2.45 14.81 1.59
C LEU A 33 -3.09 15.06 0.22
N HIS A 34 -3.57 16.27 -0.06
CA HIS A 34 -4.10 16.62 -1.38
C HIS A 34 -3.01 16.46 -2.45
N PHE A 35 -1.79 16.96 -2.20
CA PHE A 35 -0.69 16.86 -3.14
C PHE A 35 -0.29 15.40 -3.40
N SER A 36 -0.13 14.59 -2.36
CA SER A 36 0.18 13.15 -2.47
C SER A 36 -0.90 12.32 -3.18
N LEU A 37 -2.16 12.79 -3.20
CA LEU A 37 -3.26 12.11 -3.89
C LEU A 37 -3.44 12.59 -5.33
N THR A 38 -2.79 13.69 -5.73
CA THR A 38 -2.93 14.24 -7.07
C THR A 38 -2.01 13.48 -8.02
N LEU A 39 -2.50 12.35 -8.54
CA LEU A 39 -1.76 11.50 -9.47
C LEU A 39 -1.63 12.16 -10.83
N ASP A 40 -0.46 12.74 -11.11
CA ASP A 40 -0.15 13.27 -12.43
C ASP A 40 0.42 12.18 -13.34
N ALA A 41 -0.16 11.98 -14.51
CA ALA A 41 0.15 10.85 -15.38
C ALA A 41 1.56 10.97 -15.98
N GLY A 42 2.37 9.90 -15.85
CA GLY A 42 3.74 9.87 -16.39
C GLY A 42 4.81 10.32 -15.40
N THR A 43 4.44 10.56 -14.15
CA THR A 43 5.37 10.86 -13.06
C THR A 43 5.79 9.60 -12.31
N ARG A 44 6.77 9.75 -11.40
CA ARG A 44 7.22 8.68 -10.49
C ARG A 44 6.07 8.14 -9.64
N GLU A 45 5.10 8.97 -9.32
CA GLU A 45 3.92 8.59 -8.53
C GLU A 45 3.07 7.55 -9.26
N THR A 46 2.93 7.67 -10.59
CA THR A 46 2.19 6.69 -11.40
C THR A 46 2.84 5.30 -11.31
N ILE A 47 4.18 5.23 -11.35
CA ILE A 47 4.94 3.97 -11.26
C ILE A 47 4.71 3.31 -9.89
N VAL A 48 4.85 4.10 -8.82
CA VAL A 48 4.61 3.64 -7.45
C VAL A 48 3.17 3.15 -7.29
N PHE A 49 2.20 3.87 -7.86
CA PHE A 49 0.79 3.49 -7.81
C PHE A 49 0.50 2.18 -8.56
N THR A 50 1.08 1.98 -9.75
CA THR A 50 0.97 0.71 -10.47
C THR A 50 1.62 -0.46 -9.71
N ALA A 51 2.76 -0.24 -9.07
CA ALA A 51 3.41 -1.25 -8.24
C ALA A 51 2.56 -1.61 -7.02
N LEU A 52 1.92 -0.61 -6.41
CA LEU A 52 1.03 -0.77 -5.25
C LEU A 52 -0.20 -1.61 -5.61
N ILE A 53 -0.86 -1.31 -6.74
CA ILE A 53 -1.98 -2.12 -7.25
C ILE A 53 -1.53 -3.57 -7.49
N THR A 54 -0.39 -3.76 -8.15
CA THR A 54 0.16 -5.10 -8.43
C THR A 54 0.47 -5.87 -7.14
N GLY A 55 1.07 -5.21 -6.15
CA GLY A 55 1.35 -5.77 -4.83
C GLY A 55 0.08 -6.16 -4.07
N LEU A 56 -0.98 -5.35 -4.18
CA LEU A 56 -2.29 -5.66 -3.59
C LEU A 56 -2.86 -6.95 -4.20
N PHE A 57 -2.89 -7.08 -5.53
CA PHE A 57 -3.34 -8.30 -6.21
C PHE A 57 -2.51 -9.53 -5.81
N ALA A 58 -1.18 -9.39 -5.71
CA ALA A 58 -0.31 -10.46 -5.26
C ALA A 58 -0.61 -10.89 -3.81
N SER A 59 -0.90 -9.95 -2.92
CA SER A 59 -1.24 -10.23 -1.52
C SER A 59 -2.56 -11.00 -1.39
N PHE A 60 -3.58 -10.63 -2.17
CA PHE A 60 -4.84 -11.38 -2.26
C PHE A 60 -4.62 -12.80 -2.80
N PHE A 61 -3.81 -12.94 -3.85
CA PHE A 61 -3.49 -14.24 -4.43
C PHE A 61 -2.75 -15.15 -3.43
N LEU A 62 -1.82 -14.59 -2.65
CA LEU A 62 -1.09 -15.31 -1.60
C LEU A 62 -2.01 -15.75 -0.46
N ASP A 63 -2.90 -14.88 0.01
CA ASP A 63 -3.88 -15.24 1.04
C ASP A 63 -4.83 -16.34 0.55
N TYR A 64 -5.29 -16.26 -0.70
CA TYR A 64 -6.09 -17.32 -1.33
C TYR A 64 -5.33 -18.65 -1.42
N ARG A 65 -4.05 -18.61 -1.84
CA ARG A 65 -3.20 -19.81 -1.94
C ARG A 65 -2.94 -20.44 -0.57
N MET A 66 -2.67 -19.63 0.45
CA MET A 66 -2.41 -20.09 1.82
C MET A 66 -3.64 -20.74 2.43
N SER A 67 -4.82 -20.13 2.27
CA SER A 67 -6.09 -20.70 2.72
C SER A 67 -6.40 -22.08 2.09
N LYS A 68 -6.06 -22.26 0.80
CA LYS A 68 -6.20 -23.54 0.10
C LYS A 68 -5.20 -24.61 0.56
N LYS A 69 -4.02 -24.23 1.06
CA LYS A 69 -3.06 -25.17 1.65
C LYS A 69 -3.50 -25.63 3.04
N GLU A 70 -3.91 -24.69 3.89
CA GLU A 70 -4.36 -24.96 5.26
C GLU A 70 -5.56 -25.92 5.30
N SER A 71 -6.47 -25.81 4.32
CA SER A 71 -7.63 -26.70 4.18
C SER A 71 -7.29 -28.12 3.68
N ARG A 72 -6.14 -28.32 3.02
CA ARG A 72 -5.65 -29.64 2.61
C ARG A 72 -4.89 -30.33 3.75
N GLU A 73 -4.11 -29.59 4.52
CA GLU A 73 -3.37 -30.11 5.68
C GLU A 73 -4.31 -30.60 6.79
N LYS A 74 -5.42 -29.90 7.04
CA LYS A 74 -6.44 -30.34 8.02
C LYS A 74 -7.27 -31.57 7.59
N ARG A 75 -7.13 -32.04 6.34
CA ARG A 75 -7.84 -33.21 5.81
C ARG A 75 -6.95 -34.46 5.67
N SER A 76 -5.64 -34.34 5.90
CA SER A 76 -4.69 -35.45 5.96
C SER A 76 -4.45 -35.88 7.39
#